data_AF-A0A7K4A3A9-F1
#
_entry.id   AF-A0A7K4A3A9-F1
#
_cell.length_a   1.000
_cell.length_b   1.000
_cell.length_c   1.000
_cell.angle_alpha   90.00
_cell.angle_beta   90.00
_cell.angle_gamma   90.00
#
_symmetry.space_group_name_H-M   'P 1'
#
loop_
_entity.id
_entity.type
_entity.pdbx_description
1 polymer ?
#
loop_
_entity_poly.entity_id
_entity_poly.type
_entity_poly.pdbx_seq_one_letter_code
_entity_poly.pdbx_strand_id
1 'polypeptide(L)'
;MDQQLVQIIEMFVALVAALIAYWQRNQKIEAKNETRQVVAFFDPKDETVTTPPEAVPARSWKMSDETRRWVLVGHDSTNQAILLRQIEEAEEKRLTHYYLTYQDRGGGFYEIEYGLMKGSGVEKPV
;
A
#
# COMPACT_ATOMS: atom_id res chain seq x y z
N MET A 1 41.33 0.74 -32.41
CA MET A 1 41.30 0.62 -30.94
C MET A 1 42.17 -0.55 -30.55
N ASP A 2 42.90 -0.44 -29.45
CA ASP A 2 43.72 -1.51 -28.91
C ASP A 2 42.83 -2.66 -28.40
N GLN A 3 43.14 -3.90 -28.81
CA GLN A 3 42.35 -5.09 -28.49
C GLN A 3 42.33 -5.39 -26.98
N GLN A 4 43.39 -5.03 -26.24
CA GLN A 4 43.38 -5.14 -24.78
C GLN A 4 42.38 -4.18 -24.14
N LEU A 5 42.22 -2.99 -24.71
CA LEU A 5 41.35 -1.94 -24.17
C LEU A 5 39.87 -2.33 -24.31
N VAL A 6 39.50 -2.98 -25.41
CA VAL A 6 38.15 -3.55 -25.62
C VAL A 6 37.85 -4.66 -24.60
N GLN A 7 38.82 -5.56 -24.38
CA GLN A 7 38.65 -6.69 -23.47
C GLN A 7 38.52 -6.27 -22.00
N ILE A 8 39.26 -5.23 -21.59
CA ILE A 8 39.14 -4.61 -20.27
C ILE A 8 37.74 -4.01 -20.10
N ILE A 9 37.24 -3.28 -21.11
CA ILE A 9 35.89 -2.67 -21.06
C ILE A 9 34.81 -3.75 -20.92
N GLU A 10 34.88 -4.84 -21.70
CA GLU A 10 33.91 -5.95 -21.59
C GLU A 10 33.92 -6.60 -20.21
N MET A 11 35.11 -6.79 -19.62
CA MET A 11 35.23 -7.32 -18.26
C MET A 11 34.56 -6.40 -17.24
N PHE A 12 34.73 -5.08 -17.37
CA PHE A 12 34.04 -4.11 -16.51
C PHE A 12 32.51 -4.15 -16.68
N VAL A 13 32.02 -4.25 -17.92
CA VAL A 13 30.58 -4.36 -18.21
C VAL A 13 29.99 -5.62 -17.59
N ALA A 14 30.67 -6.77 -17.73
CA ALA A 14 30.25 -8.03 -17.13
C ALA A 14 30.19 -7.95 -15.59
N LEU A 15 31.17 -7.28 -14.98
CA LEU A 15 31.25 -7.11 -13.53
C LEU A 15 30.13 -6.22 -13.00
N VAL A 16 29.83 -5.11 -13.70
CA VAL A 16 28.67 -4.25 -13.39
C VAL A 16 27.35 -5.01 -13.53
N ALA A 17 27.19 -5.79 -14.60
CA ALA A 17 25.99 -6.61 -14.80
C ALA A 17 25.80 -7.65 -13.69
N ALA A 18 26.88 -8.29 -13.23
CA ALA A 18 26.84 -9.23 -12.12
C ALA A 18 26.44 -8.56 -10.79
N LEU A 19 26.92 -7.34 -10.52
CA LEU A 19 26.54 -6.58 -9.34
C LEU A 19 25.05 -6.20 -9.36
N ILE A 20 24.54 -5.74 -10.51
CA ILE A 20 23.11 -5.44 -10.67
C ILE A 20 22.27 -6.71 -10.46
N ALA A 21 22.67 -7.84 -11.04
CA ALA A 21 21.97 -9.11 -10.89
C ALA A 21 21.97 -9.61 -9.44
N TYR A 22 23.09 -9.44 -8.71
CA TYR A 22 23.17 -9.76 -7.29
C TYR A 22 22.20 -8.91 -6.46
N TRP A 23 22.15 -7.60 -6.72
CA TRP A 23 21.25 -6.69 -6.01
C TRP A 23 19.77 -7.00 -6.30
N GLN A 24 19.41 -7.24 -7.56
CA GLN A 24 18.06 -7.67 -7.95
C GLN A 24 17.65 -9.01 -7.30
N ARG A 25 18.60 -9.94 -7.16
CA ARG A 25 18.35 -11.22 -6.48
C ARG A 25 18.05 -11.01 -5.00
N ASN A 26 18.80 -10.15 -4.31
CA ASN A 26 18.59 -9.86 -2.90
C ASN A 26 17.21 -9.22 -2.64
N GLN A 27 16.85 -8.21 -3.46
CA GLN A 27 15.52 -7.59 -3.45
C GLN A 27 14.39 -8.63 -3.65
N LYS A 28 14.56 -9.57 -4.59
CA LYS A 28 13.60 -10.65 -4.81
C LYS A 28 13.51 -11.64 -3.64
N ILE A 29 14.58 -11.84 -2.90
CA ILE A 29 14.60 -12.72 -1.71
C ILE A 29 13.88 -12.05 -0.55
N GLU A 30 14.12 -10.76 -0.31
CA GLU A 30 13.43 -9.97 0.71
C GLU A 30 11.92 -9.94 0.46
N ALA A 31 11.49 -9.61 -0.77
CA ALA A 31 10.07 -9.62 -1.14
C ALA A 31 9.40 -11.01 -0.97
N LYS A 32 10.14 -12.09 -1.27
CA LYS A 32 9.64 -13.47 -1.07
C LYS A 32 9.50 -13.82 0.40
N ASN A 33 10.42 -13.39 1.25
CA ASN A 33 10.36 -13.63 2.69
C ASN A 33 9.18 -12.89 3.33
N GLU A 34 8.95 -11.62 2.97
CA GLU A 34 7.79 -10.85 3.43
C GLU A 34 6.48 -11.53 3.03
N THR A 35 6.36 -11.94 1.76
CA THR A 35 5.17 -12.65 1.27
C THR A 35 4.93 -13.96 2.03
N ARG A 36 6.01 -14.68 2.36
CA ARG A 36 5.93 -15.95 3.11
C ARG A 36 5.44 -15.75 4.54
N GLN A 37 5.85 -14.66 5.20
CA GLN A 37 5.37 -14.31 6.54
C GLN A 37 3.86 -13.98 6.53
N VAL A 38 3.39 -13.25 5.52
CA VAL A 38 1.96 -12.96 5.35
C VAL A 38 1.17 -14.25 5.11
N VAL A 39 1.65 -15.14 4.24
CA VAL A 39 0.97 -16.42 3.97
C VAL A 39 0.91 -17.29 5.22
N ALA A 40 2.00 -17.37 6.00
CA ALA A 40 2.04 -18.16 7.23
C ALA A 40 1.09 -17.62 8.30
N PHE A 41 1.00 -16.29 8.47
CA PHE A 41 0.05 -15.68 9.41
C PHE A 41 -1.42 -15.98 9.08
N PHE A 42 -1.75 -16.13 7.79
CA PHE A 42 -3.11 -16.45 7.33
C PHE A 42 -3.34 -17.96 7.10
N ASP A 43 -2.38 -18.84 7.40
CA ASP A 43 -2.58 -20.29 7.33
C ASP A 43 -3.30 -20.79 8.59
N PRO A 44 -4.57 -21.23 8.50
CA PRO A 44 -5.33 -21.69 9.68
C PRO A 44 -4.78 -22.97 10.31
N LYS A 45 -3.79 -23.64 9.67
CA LYS A 45 -3.14 -24.84 10.20
C LYS A 45 -1.82 -24.54 10.89
N ASP A 46 -1.30 -23.33 10.78
CA ASP A 46 -0.03 -22.93 11.39
C ASP A 46 -0.29 -22.09 12.66
N GLU A 47 -0.34 -22.78 13.81
CA GLU A 47 -0.55 -22.15 15.11
C GLU A 47 0.73 -21.52 15.70
N THR A 48 1.87 -21.62 15.01
CA THR A 48 3.17 -21.16 15.52
C THR A 48 3.40 -19.66 15.33
N VAL A 49 2.62 -19.03 14.45
CA VAL A 49 2.73 -17.61 14.12
C VAL A 49 1.72 -16.82 14.97
N THR A 50 2.18 -16.29 16.10
CA THR A 50 1.35 -15.49 17.02
C THR A 50 1.50 -13.98 16.85
N THR A 51 2.50 -13.54 16.09
CA THR A 51 2.80 -12.12 15.86
C THR A 51 2.39 -11.74 14.44
N PRO A 52 1.51 -10.74 14.26
CA PRO A 52 1.14 -10.25 12.94
C PRO A 52 2.38 -9.65 12.22
N PRO A 53 2.54 -9.93 10.91
CA PRO A 53 3.65 -9.39 10.14
C PRO A 53 3.56 -7.85 10.07
N GLU A 54 4.73 -7.19 10.15
CA GLU A 54 4.82 -5.72 10.08
C GLU A 54 4.30 -5.18 8.74
N ALA A 55 4.56 -5.93 7.66
CA ALA A 55 4.00 -5.71 6.34
C ALA A 55 2.62 -6.39 6.22
N VAL A 56 1.62 -5.83 6.88
CA VAL A 56 0.23 -6.15 6.55
C VAL A 56 -0.01 -5.72 5.10
N PRO A 57 -0.52 -6.59 4.20
CA PRO A 57 -0.66 -6.24 2.79
C PRO A 57 -1.48 -4.98 2.64
N ALA A 58 -1.05 -4.07 1.76
CA ALA A 58 -1.63 -2.74 1.55
C ALA A 58 -3.16 -2.75 1.44
N ARG A 59 -3.74 -3.85 0.97
CA ARG A 59 -5.18 -4.14 0.97
C ARG A 59 -5.90 -3.95 2.31
N SER A 60 -5.18 -3.85 3.44
CA SER A 60 -5.77 -3.86 4.79
C SER A 60 -5.92 -2.46 5.38
N TRP A 61 -5.34 -1.43 4.75
CA TRP A 61 -5.48 -0.04 5.20
C TRP A 61 -5.55 0.95 4.03
N LYS A 62 -5.00 0.60 2.86
CA LYS A 62 -5.05 1.43 1.66
C LYS A 62 -6.39 1.29 0.96
N MET A 63 -7.03 2.42 0.67
CA MET A 63 -8.29 2.44 -0.04
C MET A 63 -8.06 2.10 -1.53
N SER A 64 -8.92 1.27 -2.12
CA SER A 64 -8.86 0.98 -3.56
C SER A 64 -9.29 2.20 -4.39
N ASP A 65 -8.83 2.30 -5.63
CA ASP A 65 -9.22 3.39 -6.53
C ASP A 65 -10.74 3.40 -6.82
N GLU A 66 -11.37 2.22 -6.82
CA GLU A 66 -12.83 2.07 -6.97
C GLU A 66 -13.58 2.65 -5.77
N THR A 67 -13.20 2.28 -4.54
CA THR A 67 -13.78 2.82 -3.31
C THR A 67 -13.54 4.32 -3.21
N ARG A 68 -12.33 4.78 -3.54
CA ARG A 68 -11.97 6.20 -3.55
C ARG A 68 -12.84 6.96 -4.54
N ARG A 69 -13.04 6.45 -5.75
CA ARG A 69 -13.94 7.07 -6.73
C ARG A 69 -15.36 7.13 -6.20
N TRP A 70 -15.84 6.07 -5.53
CA TRP A 70 -17.18 6.05 -4.94
C TRP A 70 -17.35 7.12 -3.85
N VAL A 71 -16.37 7.26 -2.95
CA VAL A 71 -16.36 8.27 -1.88
C VAL A 71 -16.39 9.70 -2.42
N LEU A 72 -15.81 9.95 -3.60
CA LEU A 72 -15.69 11.29 -4.15
C LEU A 72 -16.84 11.69 -5.08
N VAL A 73 -17.56 10.71 -5.64
CA VAL A 73 -18.58 10.97 -6.67
C VAL A 73 -19.70 11.84 -6.12
N GLY A 74 -19.96 12.93 -6.84
CA GLY A 74 -21.07 13.84 -6.58
C GLY A 74 -20.80 14.90 -5.51
N HIS A 75 -19.66 14.83 -4.80
CA HIS A 75 -19.21 15.94 -3.97
C HIS A 75 -18.69 17.09 -4.82
N ASP A 76 -18.80 18.33 -4.31
CA ASP A 76 -18.13 19.48 -4.93
C ASP A 76 -16.60 19.39 -4.78
N SER A 77 -15.86 20.20 -5.54
CA SER A 77 -14.40 20.17 -5.57
C SER A 77 -13.74 20.41 -4.21
N THR A 78 -14.37 21.22 -3.34
CA THR A 78 -13.85 21.51 -2.00
C THR A 78 -13.98 20.29 -1.11
N ASN A 79 -15.15 19.64 -1.11
CA ASN A 79 -15.38 18.41 -0.35
C ASN A 79 -14.55 17.24 -0.89
N GLN A 80 -14.36 17.14 -2.21
CA GLN A 80 -13.45 16.14 -2.79
C GLN A 80 -12.01 16.30 -2.29
N ALA A 81 -11.49 17.52 -2.23
CA ALA A 81 -10.15 17.78 -1.71
C ALA A 81 -10.04 17.45 -0.20
N ILE A 82 -11.07 17.79 0.58
CA ILE A 82 -11.15 17.48 2.01
C ILE A 82 -11.18 15.96 2.26
N LEU A 83 -11.96 15.21 1.47
CA LEU A 83 -12.05 13.75 1.56
C LEU A 83 -10.73 13.08 1.15
N LEU A 84 -10.11 13.54 0.05
CA LEU A 84 -8.80 13.06 -0.39
C LEU A 84 -7.73 13.24 0.68
N ARG A 85 -7.68 14.42 1.31
CA ARG A 85 -6.72 14.69 2.39
C ARG A 85 -6.94 13.77 3.60
N GLN A 86 -8.19 13.54 4.01
CA GLN A 86 -8.49 12.62 5.11
C GLN A 86 -8.09 11.18 4.78
N ILE A 87 -8.28 10.72 3.54
CA ILE A 87 -7.82 9.41 3.08
C ILE A 87 -6.30 9.32 3.17
N GLU A 88 -5.58 10.33 2.68
CA GLU A 88 -4.12 10.38 2.72
C GLU A 88 -3.59 10.33 4.16
N GLU A 89 -4.17 11.13 5.07
CA GLU A 89 -3.81 11.13 6.49
C GLU A 89 -4.07 9.76 7.18
N ALA A 90 -5.16 9.08 6.81
CA ALA A 90 -5.48 7.75 7.34
C ALA A 90 -4.55 6.66 6.79
N GLU A 91 -4.24 6.74 5.49
CA GLU A 91 -3.30 5.85 4.80
C GLU A 91 -1.87 6.02 5.35
N GLU A 92 -1.41 7.26 5.60
CA GLU A 92 -0.10 7.54 6.20
C GLU A 92 0.02 6.93 7.60
N LYS A 93 -1.04 7.03 8.40
CA LYS A 93 -1.13 6.43 9.74
C LYS A 93 -1.42 4.93 9.74
N ARG A 94 -1.59 4.32 8.55
CA ARG A 94 -1.93 2.90 8.36
C ARG A 94 -3.17 2.47 9.15
N LEU A 95 -4.17 3.36 9.25
CA LEU A 95 -5.41 3.08 9.99
C LEU A 95 -6.24 2.02 9.26
N THR A 96 -6.65 0.98 10.00
CA THR A 96 -7.55 -0.06 9.49
C THR A 96 -9.03 0.30 9.69
N HIS A 97 -9.35 1.27 10.54
CA HIS A 97 -10.71 1.78 10.76
C HIS A 97 -10.64 3.30 10.91
N TYR A 98 -11.44 4.04 10.14
CA TYR A 98 -11.54 5.50 10.26
C TYR A 98 -12.85 6.05 9.64
N TYR A 99 -13.14 7.31 9.96
CA TYR A 99 -14.26 8.04 9.40
C TYR A 99 -13.79 9.14 8.45
N LEU A 100 -14.45 9.26 7.31
CA LEU A 100 -14.29 10.38 6.39
C LEU A 100 -15.50 11.29 6.52
N THR A 101 -15.29 12.57 6.82
CA THR A 101 -16.37 13.54 7.02
C THR A 101 -16.44 14.54 5.88
N TYR A 102 -17.66 14.91 5.48
CA TYR A 102 -17.93 15.93 4.46
C TYR A 102 -19.02 16.89 4.96
N GLN A 103 -19.10 18.07 4.35
CA GLN A 103 -19.99 19.16 4.79
C GLN A 103 -21.02 19.57 3.72
N ASP A 104 -20.84 19.16 2.46
CA ASP A 104 -21.88 19.34 1.46
C ASP A 104 -23.08 18.42 1.70
N ARG A 105 -24.18 18.70 1.00
CA ARG A 105 -25.40 17.85 1.01
C ARG A 105 -26.02 17.65 2.40
N GLY A 106 -25.84 18.61 3.31
CA GLY A 106 -26.33 18.54 4.68
C GLY A 106 -25.36 17.88 5.68
N GLY A 107 -24.15 17.55 5.23
CA GLY A 107 -23.10 16.94 6.05
C GLY A 107 -23.30 15.44 6.26
N GLY A 108 -22.21 14.76 6.56
CA GLY A 108 -22.24 13.34 6.85
C GLY A 108 -20.86 12.72 6.94
N PHE A 109 -20.84 11.39 6.99
CA PHE A 109 -19.62 10.62 7.05
C PHE A 109 -19.70 9.30 6.29
N TYR A 110 -18.53 8.79 5.92
CA TYR A 110 -18.30 7.42 5.50
C TYR A 110 -17.47 6.70 6.58
N GLU A 111 -17.90 5.52 6.99
CA GLU A 111 -17.13 4.61 7.83
C GLU A 111 -16.31 3.69 6.91
N ILE A 112 -14.99 3.68 7.10
CA ILE A 112 -14.06 2.88 6.32
C ILE A 112 -13.43 1.83 7.24
N GLU A 113 -13.48 0.57 6.82
CA GLU A 113 -12.84 -0.55 7.49
C GLU A 113 -12.03 -1.38 6.49
N TYR A 114 -10.76 -1.60 6.79
CA TYR A 114 -9.78 -2.26 5.93
C TYR A 114 -9.69 -1.69 4.51
N GLY A 115 -9.81 -0.35 4.37
CA GLY A 115 -9.82 0.32 3.06
C GLY A 115 -11.10 0.13 2.24
N LEU A 116 -12.14 -0.49 2.82
CA LEU A 116 -13.45 -0.72 2.23
C LEU A 116 -14.50 0.16 2.91
N MET A 117 -15.51 0.59 2.15
CA MET A 117 -16.65 1.29 2.73
C MET A 117 -17.51 0.31 3.53
N LYS A 118 -17.65 0.57 4.82
CA LYS A 118 -18.51 -0.20 5.73
C LYS A 118 -19.90 0.40 5.84
N GLY A 119 -20.00 1.72 5.84
CA GLY A 119 -21.26 2.41 5.99
C GLY A 119 -21.16 3.91 5.74
N SER A 120 -22.32 4.58 5.80
CA SER A 120 -22.43 6.03 5.71
C SER A 120 -23.54 6.54 6.63
N GLY A 121 -23.39 7.75 7.16
CA GLY A 121 -24.40 8.37 8.01
C GLY A 121 -24.38 9.89 7.92
N VAL A 122 -25.38 10.52 8.54
CA VAL A 122 -25.56 11.99 8.56
C VAL A 122 -25.32 12.60 9.95
N GLU A 123 -25.15 11.77 10.98
CA GLU A 123 -24.87 12.20 12.36
C GLU A 123 -23.36 12.25 12.63
N LYS A 124 -22.92 12.86 13.74
CA LYS A 124 -21.50 12.78 14.12
C LYS A 124 -21.14 11.33 14.44
N PRO A 125 -20.06 10.76 13.87
CA PRO A 125 -19.59 9.44 14.27
C PRO A 125 -19.25 9.44 15.77
N VAL A 126 -19.71 8.42 16.49
CA VAL A 126 -19.54 8.25 17.95
C VAL A 126 -18.30 7.42 18.24
#